data_AF-A0A938S187-F1
#
_entry.id   AF-A0A938S187-F1
#
_cell.length_a   1.000
_cell.length_b   1.000
_cell.length_c   1.000
_cell.angle_alpha   90.00
_cell.angle_beta   90.00
_cell.angle_gamma   90.00
#
_symmetry.space_group_name_H-M   'P 1'
#
loop_
_entity.id
_entity.type
_entity.pdbx_description
1 polymer ?
#
loop_
_entity_poly.entity_id
_entity_poly.type
_entity_poly.pdbx_seq_one_letter_code
_entity_poly.pdbx_strand_id
1 'polypeptide(L)'
;MKVDEVLCNIRRQPFGGAAMAGHPGRHGWCPSLAVLALITIAASAGASTDLVEDAAAGFTCHGVPIHPKLVELFHGWLSDNAPPVILRVDVSAAMEARNQFRAGDVERRDTTISFARPDGGRFGYRYLGRLTTNACVVATFNHGGGTAVFAEVLLLRFSADPRSGHLVMDVIAREPLGGRDPNRVEIKDGEVRLPAARTREGSWPAMRIRADDSIRRRP
;
A
#
# COMPACT_ATOMS: atom_id res chain seq x y z
N MET A 1 -11.19 14.56 33.56
CA MET A 1 -10.87 13.13 33.70
C MET A 1 -9.50 12.96 33.06
N LYS A 2 -8.46 12.85 33.90
CA LYS A 2 -7.04 12.81 33.54
C LYS A 2 -6.60 11.34 33.45
N VAL A 3 -5.85 10.97 32.42
CA VAL A 3 -4.80 9.95 32.52
C VAL A 3 -3.66 10.38 31.60
N ASP A 4 -2.47 10.40 32.19
CA ASP A 4 -1.27 11.12 31.80
C ASP A 4 -0.38 10.39 30.78
N GLU A 5 0.47 11.21 30.17
CA GLU A 5 1.63 10.88 29.33
C GLU A 5 2.58 9.87 30.00
N VAL A 6 3.09 8.91 29.22
CA VAL A 6 4.25 8.10 29.59
C VAL A 6 5.44 8.55 28.74
N LEU A 7 6.20 9.50 29.28
CA LEU A 7 7.58 9.79 28.89
C LEU A 7 8.50 9.02 29.85
N CYS A 8 9.16 7.95 29.36
CA CYS A 8 10.19 7.26 30.15
C CYS A 8 11.61 7.57 29.64
N ASN A 9 12.14 8.59 30.29
CA ASN A 9 13.52 8.96 30.55
C ASN A 9 14.55 7.79 30.52
N ILE A 10 15.48 7.80 29.58
CA ILE A 10 16.71 6.98 29.61
C ILE A 10 17.74 7.72 30.48
N ARG A 11 17.91 7.28 31.73
CA ARG A 11 18.97 7.76 32.63
C ARG A 11 20.24 6.92 32.52
N ARG A 12 21.32 7.69 32.42
CA ARG A 12 22.76 7.37 32.49
C ARG A 12 23.13 6.34 33.58
N GLN A 13 24.03 5.42 33.24
CA GLN A 13 24.83 4.68 34.21
C GLN A 13 25.94 5.57 34.79
N PRO A 14 26.30 5.40 36.08
CA PRO A 14 27.64 5.71 36.56
C PRO A 14 28.45 4.43 36.79
N PHE A 15 29.65 4.43 36.23
CA PHE A 15 30.75 3.53 36.59
C PHE A 15 31.39 3.97 37.92
N GLY A 16 31.82 2.98 38.72
CA GLY A 16 33.07 3.03 39.49
C GLY A 16 33.00 3.53 40.93
N GLY A 17 33.41 2.68 41.88
CA GLY A 17 33.75 3.08 43.25
C GLY A 17 33.86 1.90 44.20
N ALA A 18 35.07 1.39 44.39
CA ALA A 18 35.42 0.25 45.24
C ALA A 18 35.34 0.57 46.75
N ALA A 19 34.97 -0.41 47.56
CA ALA A 19 35.29 -0.46 48.99
C ALA A 19 35.37 -1.92 49.50
N MET A 20 36.29 -2.13 50.42
CA MET A 20 36.88 -3.40 50.89
C MET A 20 36.13 -4.11 52.02
N ALA A 21 36.46 -5.41 52.13
CA ALA A 21 36.62 -6.24 53.34
C ALA A 21 35.39 -6.78 54.10
N GLY A 22 35.42 -8.11 54.36
CA GLY A 22 34.85 -8.66 55.60
C GLY A 22 34.15 -10.03 55.55
N HIS A 23 34.94 -11.09 55.74
CA HIS A 23 34.64 -12.35 56.46
C HIS A 23 33.80 -13.50 55.84
N PRO A 24 34.17 -14.77 56.14
CA PRO A 24 33.62 -15.95 55.49
C PRO A 24 32.48 -16.59 56.30
N GLY A 25 31.31 -16.70 55.67
CA GLY A 25 30.19 -17.49 56.17
C GLY A 25 29.80 -18.54 55.13
N ARG A 26 30.07 -19.81 55.45
CA ARG A 26 29.48 -20.96 54.77
C ARG A 26 27.96 -20.84 54.78
N HIS A 27 27.28 -21.34 53.75
CA HIS A 27 26.03 -22.11 53.77
C HIS A 27 25.28 -21.97 52.44
N GLY A 28 24.83 -23.10 51.89
CA GLY A 28 23.67 -23.16 51.00
C GLY A 28 23.95 -23.13 49.50
N TRP A 29 24.17 -24.31 48.94
CA TRP A 29 23.73 -24.60 47.57
C TRP A 29 22.24 -24.28 47.42
N CYS A 30 21.91 -23.36 46.52
CA CYS A 30 20.60 -23.28 45.88
C CYS A 30 20.83 -23.21 44.37
N PRO A 31 20.59 -24.30 43.61
CA PRO A 31 20.54 -24.22 42.16
C PRO A 31 19.17 -23.63 41.78
N SER A 32 18.99 -22.33 42.02
CA SER A 32 17.79 -21.63 41.57
C SER A 32 17.95 -21.32 40.09
N LEU A 33 17.53 -22.28 39.27
CA LEU A 33 16.73 -22.07 38.06
C LEU A 33 16.94 -20.70 37.37
N ALA A 34 17.99 -20.60 36.56
CA ALA A 34 17.99 -19.63 35.46
C ALA A 34 16.97 -20.12 34.42
N VAL A 35 15.69 -19.84 34.66
CA VAL A 35 14.65 -19.99 33.63
C VAL A 35 14.95 -18.96 32.56
N LEU A 36 15.45 -19.46 31.43
CA LEU A 36 15.66 -18.75 30.19
C LEU A 36 14.34 -18.07 29.79
N ALA A 37 14.23 -16.76 29.97
CA ALA A 37 13.13 -15.97 29.42
C ALA A 37 13.34 -15.88 27.90
N LEU A 38 12.92 -16.92 27.19
CA LEU A 38 12.76 -16.91 25.74
C LEU A 38 11.49 -16.10 25.44
N ILE A 39 11.60 -14.77 25.55
CA ILE A 39 10.49 -13.87 25.23
C ILE A 39 10.27 -13.90 23.72
N THR A 40 9.06 -14.27 23.36
CA THR A 40 8.47 -14.49 22.03
C THR A 40 8.65 -13.30 21.09
N ILE A 41 9.59 -13.39 20.14
CA ILE A 41 9.62 -12.55 18.93
C ILE A 41 8.86 -13.30 17.82
N ALA A 42 7.54 -13.35 17.90
CA ALA A 42 6.70 -13.94 16.85
C ALA A 42 5.48 -13.10 16.46
N ALA A 43 5.15 -12.05 17.22
CA ALA A 43 3.93 -11.26 17.01
C ALA A 43 4.04 -10.25 15.85
N SER A 44 5.24 -9.73 15.54
CA SER A 44 5.38 -8.69 14.52
C SER A 44 5.25 -9.19 13.08
N ALA A 45 5.60 -10.46 12.81
CA ALA A 45 5.51 -11.04 11.46
C ALA A 45 4.06 -11.38 11.04
N GLY A 46 3.19 -11.72 12.00
CA GLY A 46 1.79 -12.02 11.74
C GLY A 46 1.01 -10.77 11.33
N ALA A 47 1.16 -9.69 12.10
CA ALA A 47 0.44 -8.44 11.87
C ALA A 47 0.72 -7.82 10.49
N SER A 48 1.96 -7.87 10.01
CA SER A 48 2.31 -7.37 8.66
C SER A 48 1.71 -8.22 7.54
N THR A 49 1.61 -9.54 7.74
CA THR A 49 1.04 -10.46 6.75
C THR A 49 -0.46 -10.25 6.61
N ASP A 50 -1.16 -10.06 7.73
CA ASP A 50 -2.60 -9.81 7.74
C ASP A 50 -2.95 -8.51 7.01
N LEU A 51 -2.14 -7.46 7.17
CA LEU A 51 -2.33 -6.20 6.44
C LEU A 51 -2.13 -6.32 4.94
N VAL A 52 -1.12 -7.08 4.52
CA VAL A 52 -0.87 -7.32 3.09
C VAL A 52 -2.02 -8.13 2.48
N GLU A 53 -2.55 -9.13 3.19
CA GLU A 53 -3.68 -9.91 2.68
C GLU A 53 -5.00 -9.12 2.70
N ASP A 54 -5.29 -8.33 3.74
CA ASP A 54 -6.43 -7.40 3.75
C ASP A 54 -6.39 -6.48 2.52
N ALA A 55 -5.22 -5.87 2.27
CA ALA A 55 -5.02 -5.00 1.13
C ALA A 55 -5.15 -5.72 -0.21
N ALA A 56 -4.59 -6.92 -0.33
CA ALA A 56 -4.66 -7.67 -1.58
C ALA A 56 -6.07 -8.24 -1.84
N ALA A 57 -6.83 -8.61 -0.80
CA ALA A 57 -8.15 -9.18 -0.94
C ALA A 57 -9.23 -8.11 -1.18
N GLY A 58 -9.19 -7.03 -0.41
CA GLY A 58 -10.24 -5.99 -0.41
C GLY A 58 -9.86 -4.67 -1.06
N PHE A 59 -8.58 -4.47 -1.40
CA PHE A 59 -8.02 -3.15 -1.71
C PHE A 59 -8.32 -2.15 -0.59
N THR A 60 -8.06 -2.60 0.64
CA THR A 60 -8.35 -1.92 1.91
C THR A 60 -7.12 -1.90 2.82
N CYS A 61 -7.09 -0.98 3.78
CA CYS A 61 -6.12 -0.99 4.86
C CYS A 61 -6.91 -0.82 6.17
N HIS A 62 -6.85 -1.81 7.04
CA HIS A 62 -7.68 -1.89 8.24
C HIS A 62 -9.18 -1.80 7.92
N GLY A 63 -9.61 -2.47 6.84
CA GLY A 63 -10.99 -2.45 6.37
C GLY A 63 -11.48 -1.13 5.77
N VAL A 64 -10.64 -0.09 5.69
CA VAL A 64 -10.94 1.18 5.02
C VAL A 64 -10.40 1.14 3.59
N PRO A 65 -11.15 1.57 2.56
CA PRO A 65 -10.64 1.63 1.19
C PRO A 65 -9.36 2.45 1.09
N ILE A 66 -8.41 2.00 0.26
CA ILE A 66 -7.20 2.78 -0.03
C ILE A 66 -7.60 4.16 -0.59
N HIS A 67 -7.03 5.23 -0.03
CA HIS A 67 -7.36 6.58 -0.45
C HIS A 67 -7.03 6.76 -1.95
N PRO A 68 -7.98 7.19 -2.82
CA PRO A 68 -7.74 7.22 -4.28
C PRO A 68 -6.58 8.12 -4.70
N LYS A 69 -6.33 9.20 -3.95
CA LYS A 69 -5.15 10.06 -4.13
C LYS A 69 -3.81 9.29 -4.07
N LEU A 70 -3.70 8.19 -3.33
CA LEU A 70 -2.49 7.34 -3.36
C LEU A 70 -2.34 6.61 -4.70
N VAL A 71 -3.45 6.14 -5.27
CA VAL A 71 -3.48 5.48 -6.58
C VAL A 71 -3.19 6.50 -7.69
N GLU A 72 -3.69 7.73 -7.53
CA GLU A 72 -3.43 8.86 -8.42
C GLU A 72 -1.95 9.24 -8.52
N LEU A 73 -1.15 9.02 -7.47
CA LEU A 73 0.29 9.32 -7.52
C LEU A 73 1.03 8.50 -8.59
N PHE A 74 0.47 7.35 -9.00
CA PHE A 74 1.01 6.53 -10.09
C PHE A 74 0.58 7.00 -11.48
N HIS A 75 -0.31 7.98 -11.56
CA HIS A 75 -0.73 8.56 -12.83
C HIS A 75 0.40 9.45 -13.37
N GLY A 76 0.80 9.19 -14.61
CA GLY A 76 1.70 10.08 -15.35
C GLY A 76 0.93 11.27 -15.92
N TRP A 77 1.66 12.26 -16.45
CA TRP A 77 1.03 13.24 -17.31
C TRP A 77 0.63 12.57 -18.62
N LEU A 78 -0.44 13.06 -19.26
CA LEU A 78 -0.91 12.50 -20.53
C LEU A 78 0.16 12.60 -21.64
N SER A 79 1.06 13.59 -21.54
CA SER A 79 2.20 13.77 -22.44
C SER A 79 3.31 12.74 -22.22
N ASP A 80 3.30 12.04 -21.10
CA ASP A 80 4.42 11.22 -20.68
C ASP A 80 4.17 9.77 -21.09
N ASN A 81 4.90 9.32 -22.12
CA ASN A 81 4.92 7.91 -22.51
C ASN A 81 5.86 7.06 -21.64
N ALA A 82 6.50 7.68 -20.64
CA ALA A 82 7.44 7.03 -19.74
C ALA A 82 6.73 6.34 -18.55
N PRO A 83 7.40 5.39 -17.89
CA PRO A 83 6.99 4.89 -16.57
C PRO A 83 6.67 6.03 -15.59
N PRO A 84 5.75 5.83 -14.64
CA PRO A 84 5.46 6.85 -13.65
C PRO A 84 6.70 7.15 -12.81
N VAL A 85 6.87 8.42 -12.44
CA VAL A 85 7.97 8.88 -11.60
C VAL A 85 7.88 8.26 -10.21
N ILE A 86 6.66 8.15 -9.69
CA ILE A 86 6.37 7.49 -8.42
C ILE A 86 6.08 6.02 -8.72
N LEU A 87 6.87 5.13 -8.13
CA LEU A 87 6.72 3.67 -8.30
C LEU A 87 6.20 2.98 -7.03
N ARG A 88 6.34 3.62 -5.87
CA ARG A 88 5.97 3.09 -4.56
C ARG A 88 5.40 4.20 -3.68
N VAL A 89 4.37 3.86 -2.91
CA VAL A 89 3.82 4.72 -1.86
C VAL A 89 3.65 3.96 -0.55
N ASP A 90 3.80 4.65 0.57
CA ASP A 90 3.53 4.12 1.92
C ASP A 90 2.06 4.37 2.28
N VAL A 91 1.30 3.29 2.35
CA VAL A 91 -0.14 3.32 2.61
C VAL A 91 -0.41 3.54 4.10
N SER A 92 0.33 2.86 4.96
CA SER A 92 0.19 3.00 6.42
C SER A 92 0.49 4.43 6.85
N ALA A 93 1.61 5.01 6.40
CA ALA A 93 1.97 6.38 6.74
C ALA A 93 0.94 7.41 6.23
N ALA A 94 0.36 7.19 5.04
CA ALA A 94 -0.68 8.06 4.51
C ALA A 94 -1.96 8.04 5.38
N MET A 95 -2.35 6.86 5.86
CA MET A 95 -3.48 6.69 6.77
C MET A 95 -3.25 7.38 8.13
N GLU A 96 -2.01 7.36 8.63
CA GLU A 96 -1.63 7.99 9.90
C GLU A 96 -1.54 9.52 9.80
N ALA A 97 -1.00 10.04 8.69
CA ALA A 97 -0.73 11.46 8.52
C ALA A 97 -2.01 12.33 8.47
N ARG A 98 -3.16 11.74 8.06
CA ARG A 98 -4.54 12.30 8.06
C ARG A 98 -4.78 13.69 7.48
N ASN A 99 -3.77 14.48 7.11
CA ASN A 99 -3.95 15.84 6.61
C ASN A 99 -4.19 15.86 5.12
N GLN A 100 -3.38 15.11 4.37
CA GLN A 100 -3.46 15.06 2.91
C GLN A 100 -4.33 13.92 2.37
N PHE A 101 -4.70 12.98 3.24
CA PHE A 101 -5.40 11.72 2.95
C PHE A 101 -6.53 11.49 3.95
N ARG A 102 -7.42 12.47 4.12
CA ARG A 102 -8.53 12.35 5.08
C ARG A 102 -9.51 11.30 4.58
N ALA A 103 -9.86 10.35 5.43
CA ALA A 103 -10.88 9.35 5.11
C ALA A 103 -12.24 9.99 4.72
N GLY A 104 -12.56 11.16 5.27
CA GLY A 104 -13.78 11.91 4.94
C GLY A 104 -13.81 12.49 3.52
N ASP A 105 -12.67 12.59 2.84
CA ASP A 105 -12.61 13.07 1.45
C ASP A 105 -12.95 11.96 0.45
N VAL A 106 -13.03 10.71 0.92
CA VAL A 106 -13.29 9.53 0.09
C VAL A 106 -14.79 9.29 -0.03
N GLU A 107 -15.26 9.27 -1.27
CA GLU A 107 -16.64 8.95 -1.64
C GLU A 107 -16.70 7.54 -2.24
N ARG A 108 -17.67 6.74 -1.78
CA ARG A 108 -17.98 5.43 -2.34
C ARG A 108 -19.34 5.47 -3.05
N ARG A 109 -19.35 5.11 -4.33
CA ARG A 109 -20.57 4.93 -5.12
C ARG A 109 -20.50 3.59 -5.83
N ASP A 110 -21.38 2.67 -5.46
CA ASP A 110 -21.38 1.28 -5.93
C ASP A 110 -20.00 0.61 -5.67
N THR A 111 -19.30 0.25 -6.74
CA THR A 111 -17.96 -0.34 -6.73
C THR A 111 -16.84 0.69 -6.91
N THR A 112 -17.19 1.97 -7.06
CA THR A 112 -16.26 3.05 -7.36
C THR A 112 -15.89 3.81 -6.08
N ILE A 113 -14.60 4.02 -5.87
CA ILE A 113 -14.02 4.80 -4.77
C ILE A 113 -13.36 6.04 -5.39
N SER A 114 -13.70 7.23 -4.93
CA SER A 114 -13.24 8.48 -5.56
C SER A 114 -13.08 9.62 -4.56
N PHE A 115 -12.45 10.71 -4.98
CA PHE A 115 -12.42 11.96 -4.22
C PHE A 115 -12.48 13.15 -5.19
N ALA A 116 -13.08 14.24 -4.73
CA ALA A 116 -13.09 15.50 -5.46
C ALA A 116 -11.80 16.29 -5.21
N ARG A 117 -11.24 16.86 -6.28
CA ARG A 117 -10.10 17.76 -6.21
C ARG A 117 -10.56 19.20 -5.95
N PRO A 118 -9.71 20.07 -5.36
CA PRO A 118 -10.04 21.48 -5.15
C PRO A 118 -10.33 22.26 -6.44
N ASP A 119 -9.80 21.81 -7.58
CA ASP A 119 -10.01 22.40 -8.91
C ASP A 119 -11.35 22.01 -9.56
N GLY A 120 -12.20 21.28 -8.85
CA GLY A 120 -13.47 20.76 -9.36
C GLY A 120 -13.34 19.48 -10.19
N GLY A 121 -12.11 18.98 -10.37
CA GLY A 121 -11.86 17.66 -10.94
C GLY A 121 -12.21 16.53 -9.98
N ARG A 122 -12.14 15.30 -10.47
CA ARG A 122 -12.32 14.09 -9.69
C ARG A 122 -11.37 13.01 -10.16
N PHE A 123 -10.89 12.24 -9.21
CA PHE A 123 -10.15 11.02 -9.46
C PHE A 123 -10.79 9.87 -8.68
N GLY A 124 -10.80 8.70 -9.27
CA GLY A 124 -11.21 7.50 -8.56
C GLY A 124 -10.77 6.23 -9.24
N TYR A 125 -11.10 5.13 -8.60
CA TYR A 125 -10.82 3.80 -9.10
C TYR A 125 -11.95 2.83 -8.76
N ARG A 126 -11.95 1.71 -9.46
CA ARG A 126 -12.71 0.51 -9.14
C ARG A 126 -11.74 -0.65 -9.03
N TYR A 127 -11.82 -1.38 -7.93
CA TYR A 127 -11.07 -2.62 -7.76
C TYR A 127 -11.76 -3.74 -8.55
N LEU A 128 -11.01 -4.36 -9.48
CA LEU A 128 -11.53 -5.39 -10.39
C LEU A 128 -11.24 -6.80 -9.88
N GLY A 129 -10.28 -6.95 -8.97
CA GLY A 129 -9.86 -8.23 -8.40
C GLY A 129 -8.35 -8.40 -8.43
N ARG A 130 -7.91 -9.64 -8.17
CA ARG A 130 -6.51 -10.00 -8.00
C ARG A 130 -6.10 -11.09 -8.99
N LEU A 131 -4.90 -10.97 -9.57
CA LEU A 131 -4.27 -12.02 -10.36
C LEU A 131 -3.75 -13.13 -9.43
N THR A 132 -3.52 -14.33 -9.96
CA THR A 132 -2.93 -15.46 -9.21
C THR A 132 -1.52 -15.16 -8.65
N THR A 133 -0.86 -14.15 -9.19
CA THR A 133 0.45 -13.63 -8.75
C THR A 133 0.35 -12.56 -7.65
N ASN A 134 -0.82 -12.41 -7.02
CA ASN A 134 -1.17 -11.40 -6.01
C ASN A 134 -1.10 -9.93 -6.48
N ALA A 135 -1.02 -9.69 -7.79
CA ALA A 135 -1.18 -8.34 -8.33
C ALA A 135 -2.66 -7.93 -8.30
N CYS A 136 -2.97 -6.82 -7.65
CA CYS A 136 -4.28 -6.20 -7.63
C CYS A 136 -4.52 -5.44 -8.93
N VAL A 137 -5.71 -5.53 -9.49
CA VAL A 137 -6.10 -4.86 -10.73
C VAL A 137 -7.12 -3.79 -10.40
N VAL A 138 -6.81 -2.54 -10.74
CA VAL A 138 -7.73 -1.42 -10.58
C VAL A 138 -7.94 -0.72 -11.91
N ALA A 139 -9.18 -0.37 -12.22
CA ALA A 139 -9.50 0.56 -13.30
C ALA A 139 -9.68 1.96 -12.71
N THR A 140 -8.98 2.95 -13.24
CA THR A 140 -9.02 4.33 -12.77
C THR A 140 -9.86 5.20 -13.70
N PHE A 141 -10.31 6.35 -13.19
CA PHE A 141 -10.82 7.44 -14.00
C PHE A 141 -10.34 8.78 -13.42
N ASN A 142 -10.12 9.74 -14.30
CA ASN A 142 -9.59 11.05 -13.99
C ASN A 142 -10.24 12.09 -14.91
N HIS A 143 -10.86 13.12 -14.34
CA HIS A 143 -11.28 14.29 -15.10
C HIS A 143 -10.94 15.58 -14.35
N GLY A 144 -10.39 16.57 -15.06
CA GLY A 144 -9.96 17.87 -14.52
C GLY A 144 -10.98 18.99 -14.74
N GLY A 145 -12.26 18.73 -14.49
CA GLY A 145 -13.34 19.72 -14.62
C GLY A 145 -13.93 19.92 -16.04
N GLY A 146 -13.25 19.43 -17.08
CA GLY A 146 -13.79 19.36 -18.45
C GLY A 146 -14.65 18.11 -18.72
N THR A 147 -15.01 17.88 -19.99
CA THR A 147 -15.77 16.69 -20.43
C THR A 147 -14.89 15.46 -20.69
N ALA A 148 -13.58 15.65 -20.78
CA ALA A 148 -12.65 14.55 -21.01
C ALA A 148 -12.46 13.72 -19.74
N VAL A 149 -12.60 12.40 -19.88
CA VAL A 149 -12.31 11.42 -18.83
C VAL A 149 -11.16 10.54 -19.33
N PHE A 150 -10.07 10.52 -18.58
CA PHE A 150 -8.95 9.63 -18.81
C PHE A 150 -9.08 8.43 -17.89
N ALA A 151 -8.84 7.25 -18.43
CA ALA A 151 -8.99 6.00 -17.70
C ALA A 151 -7.82 5.07 -18.02
N GLU A 152 -7.37 4.36 -17.01
CA GLU A 152 -6.24 3.43 -17.10
C GLU A 152 -6.52 2.17 -16.29
N VAL A 153 -5.85 1.09 -16.63
CA VAL A 153 -5.74 -0.09 -15.75
C VAL A 153 -4.37 -0.09 -15.12
N LEU A 154 -4.34 -0.22 -13.79
CA LEU A 154 -3.12 -0.37 -13.02
C LEU A 154 -3.06 -1.79 -12.44
N LEU A 155 -1.88 -2.39 -12.54
CA LEU A 155 -1.51 -3.58 -11.76
C LEU A 155 -0.68 -3.09 -10.58
N LEU A 156 -1.15 -3.37 -9.37
CA LEU A 156 -0.56 -2.90 -8.12
C LEU A 156 -0.18 -4.10 -7.24
N ARG A 157 0.84 -3.96 -6.42
CA ARG A 157 1.22 -5.00 -5.44
C ARG A 157 1.40 -4.38 -4.07
N PHE A 158 0.81 -5.04 -3.08
CA PHE A 158 1.05 -4.72 -1.68
C PHE A 158 2.19 -5.56 -1.14
N SER A 159 2.98 -4.97 -0.25
CA SER A 159 3.98 -5.68 0.54
C SER A 159 4.19 -4.96 1.88
N ALA A 160 4.80 -5.65 2.84
CA ALA A 160 5.28 -5.00 4.04
C ALA A 160 6.67 -4.42 3.77
N ASP A 161 6.88 -3.15 4.11
CA ASP A 161 8.20 -2.55 4.09
C ASP A 161 9.07 -3.22 5.17
N PRO A 162 10.25 -3.76 4.82
CA PRO A 162 11.05 -4.54 5.75
C PRO A 162 11.69 -3.70 6.87
N ARG A 163 11.69 -2.36 6.76
CA ARG A 163 12.31 -1.48 7.76
C ARG A 163 11.30 -0.98 8.78
N SER A 164 10.11 -0.62 8.32
CA SER A 164 9.05 -0.02 9.13
C SER A 164 7.93 -1.00 9.48
N GLY A 165 7.79 -2.10 8.74
CA GLY A 165 6.63 -2.99 8.81
C GLY A 165 5.36 -2.40 8.18
N HIS A 166 5.46 -1.19 7.60
CA HIS A 166 4.33 -0.51 6.99
C HIS A 166 3.82 -1.23 5.74
N LEU A 167 2.53 -1.12 5.48
CA LEU A 167 1.96 -1.53 4.21
C LEU A 167 2.40 -0.54 3.12
N VAL A 168 3.10 -1.03 2.11
CA VAL A 168 3.46 -0.26 0.91
C VAL A 168 2.75 -0.81 -0.31
N MET A 169 2.53 0.08 -1.28
CA MET A 169 1.90 -0.25 -2.56
C MET A 169 2.84 0.13 -3.70
N ASP A 170 3.13 -0.83 -4.57
CA ASP A 170 3.96 -0.68 -5.76
C ASP A 170 3.11 -0.72 -7.03
N VAL A 171 3.47 0.08 -8.03
CA VAL A 171 2.93 -0.06 -9.40
C VAL A 171 3.77 -1.05 -10.21
N ILE A 172 3.12 -2.07 -10.75
CA ILE A 172 3.74 -3.11 -11.58
C ILE A 172 3.59 -2.77 -13.07
N ALA A 173 2.41 -2.32 -13.46
CA ALA A 173 2.09 -1.96 -14.84
C ALA A 173 0.98 -0.91 -14.88
N ARG A 174 0.97 -0.12 -15.94
CA ARG A 174 -0.03 0.88 -16.26
C ARG A 174 -0.36 0.78 -17.73
N GLU A 175 -1.63 0.73 -18.06
CA GLU A 175 -2.07 0.74 -19.46
C GLU A 175 -3.27 1.68 -19.64
N PRO A 176 -3.14 2.70 -20.51
CA PRO A 176 -4.26 3.57 -20.87
C PRO A 176 -5.39 2.78 -21.51
N LEU A 177 -6.63 3.02 -21.07
CA LEU A 177 -7.79 2.36 -21.66
C LEU A 177 -8.13 2.92 -23.05
N GLY A 178 -7.79 4.18 -23.36
CA GLY A 178 -7.90 4.72 -24.73
C GLY A 178 -9.30 4.60 -25.33
N GLY A 179 -10.34 4.84 -24.53
CA GLY A 179 -11.74 4.68 -24.95
C GLY A 179 -12.33 3.28 -24.76
N ARG A 180 -11.56 2.31 -24.27
CA ARG A 180 -12.10 1.01 -23.81
C ARG A 180 -13.02 1.22 -22.62
N ASP A 181 -14.14 0.50 -22.62
CA ASP A 181 -15.04 0.43 -21.47
C ASP A 181 -14.36 -0.34 -20.33
N PRO A 182 -14.14 0.29 -19.15
CA PRO A 182 -13.56 -0.38 -18.00
C PRO A 182 -14.38 -1.58 -17.52
N ASN A 183 -15.68 -1.66 -17.84
CA ASN A 183 -16.54 -2.82 -17.53
C ASN A 183 -16.25 -4.06 -18.38
N ARG A 184 -15.45 -3.91 -19.44
CA ARG A 184 -15.05 -5.01 -20.31
C ARG A 184 -13.62 -5.50 -20.04
N VAL A 185 -12.99 -5.02 -18.97
CA VAL A 185 -11.71 -5.53 -18.50
C VAL A 185 -11.94 -6.88 -17.83
N GLU A 186 -11.29 -7.91 -18.35
CA GLU A 186 -11.42 -9.27 -17.83
C GLU A 186 -10.12 -9.70 -17.13
N ILE A 187 -10.26 -10.38 -16.00
CA ILE A 187 -9.16 -11.08 -15.33
C ILE A 187 -9.34 -12.57 -15.62
N LYS A 188 -8.37 -13.18 -16.31
CA LYS A 188 -8.43 -14.61 -16.65
C LYS A 188 -7.03 -15.19 -16.74
N ASP A 189 -6.85 -16.43 -16.28
CA ASP A 189 -5.59 -17.18 -16.45
C ASP A 189 -4.34 -16.44 -15.94
N GLY A 190 -4.46 -15.60 -14.91
CA GLY A 190 -3.36 -14.80 -14.36
C GLY A 190 -2.95 -13.58 -15.20
N GLU A 191 -3.75 -13.19 -16.18
CA GLU A 191 -3.55 -12.00 -17.02
C GLU A 191 -4.79 -11.09 -17.01
N VAL A 192 -4.57 -9.80 -17.27
CA VAL A 192 -5.63 -8.84 -17.56
C VAL A 192 -5.82 -8.76 -19.06
N ARG A 193 -7.05 -8.92 -19.53
CA ARG A 193 -7.42 -8.80 -20.94
C ARG A 193 -8.19 -7.51 -21.17
N LEU A 194 -7.65 -6.69 -22.06
CA LEU A 194 -8.28 -5.47 -22.53
C LEU A 194 -8.88 -5.73 -23.92
N PRO A 195 -10.16 -5.39 -24.15
CA PRO A 195 -10.76 -5.56 -25.46
C PRO A 195 -10.12 -4.62 -26.48
N ALA A 196 -10.34 -4.88 -27.77
CA ALA A 196 -10.04 -3.86 -28.78
C ALA A 196 -10.93 -2.62 -28.57
N ALA A 197 -10.40 -1.44 -28.88
CA ALA A 197 -11.16 -0.20 -28.89
C ALA A 197 -11.09 0.48 -30.24
N ARG A 198 -12.14 1.21 -30.60
CA ARG A 198 -12.09 2.20 -31.68
C ARG A 198 -11.82 3.56 -31.05
N THR A 199 -10.81 4.24 -31.56
CA THR A 199 -10.52 5.63 -31.24
C THR A 199 -10.81 6.49 -32.46
N ARG A 200 -10.75 7.81 -32.30
CA ARG A 200 -10.85 8.75 -33.42
C ARG A 200 -9.71 8.56 -34.43
N GLU A 201 -8.56 8.12 -33.97
CA GLU A 201 -7.32 7.97 -34.73
C GLU A 201 -7.14 6.56 -35.34
N GLY A 202 -8.03 5.61 -35.00
CA GLY A 202 -7.97 4.25 -35.54
C GLY A 202 -8.56 3.19 -34.61
N SER A 203 -7.95 2.01 -34.58
CA SER A 203 -8.28 0.95 -33.64
C SER A 203 -7.09 0.61 -32.76
N TRP A 204 -7.34 0.48 -31.48
CA TRP A 204 -6.40 -0.10 -30.55
C TRP A 204 -6.64 -1.60 -30.48
N PRO A 205 -5.61 -2.45 -30.63
CA PRO A 205 -5.78 -3.89 -30.58
C PRO A 205 -6.20 -4.34 -29.18
N ALA A 206 -6.74 -5.55 -29.10
CA ALA A 206 -6.88 -6.24 -27.83
C ALA A 206 -5.49 -6.43 -27.19
N MET A 207 -5.42 -6.29 -25.88
CA MET A 207 -4.16 -6.37 -25.14
C MET A 207 -4.26 -7.36 -23.99
N ARG A 208 -3.12 -7.95 -23.63
CA ARG A 208 -2.95 -8.78 -22.45
C ARG A 208 -1.83 -8.20 -21.60
N ILE A 209 -2.07 -8.08 -20.30
CA ILE A 209 -1.11 -7.55 -19.35
C ILE A 209 -0.88 -8.60 -18.28
N ARG A 210 0.37 -8.95 -18.03
CA ARG A 210 0.74 -9.88 -16.96
C ARG A 210 1.52 -9.16 -15.86
N ALA A 211 1.51 -9.72 -14.66
CA ALA A 211 2.27 -9.15 -13.55
C ALA A 211 3.79 -9.25 -13.75
N ASP A 212 4.27 -10.22 -14.51
CA ASP A 212 5.68 -10.38 -14.88
C ASP A 212 6.11 -9.47 -16.05
N ASP A 213 5.16 -8.78 -16.69
CA ASP A 213 5.44 -7.74 -17.69
C ASP A 213 6.00 -6.45 -17.05
N SER A 214 6.37 -6.50 -15.76
CA SER A 214 7.19 -5.55 -14.98
C SER A 214 7.67 -4.36 -15.79
N ILE A 215 6.89 -3.26 -15.81
CA ILE A 215 7.11 -2.02 -16.59
C ILE A 215 8.12 -2.25 -17.73
N ARG A 216 7.81 -3.15 -18.66
CA ARG A 216 8.74 -3.44 -19.75
C ARG A 216 8.78 -2.19 -20.60
N ARG A 217 9.94 -1.54 -20.56
CA ARG A 217 10.36 -0.46 -21.46
C ARG A 217 9.86 -0.78 -22.86
N ARG A 218 8.80 -0.11 -23.33
CA ARG A 218 8.69 0.10 -24.77
C ARG A 218 9.80 1.10 -25.09
N PRO A 219 10.80 0.74 -25.92
CA PRO A 219 11.82 1.67 -26.36
C PRO A 219 11.20 2.82 -27.15
#